data_AF-A0A5P8M8E3-F1
#
_entry.id   AF-A0A5P8M8E3-F1
#
_cell.length_a   1.000
_cell.length_b   1.000
_cell.length_c   1.000
_cell.angle_alpha   90.00
_cell.angle_beta   90.00
_cell.angle_gamma   90.00
#
_symmetry.space_group_name_H-M   'P 1'
#
loop_
_entity.id
_entity.type
_entity.pdbx_description
1 polymer ?
#
loop_
_entity_poly.entity_id
_entity_poly.type
_entity_poly.pdbx_seq_one_letter_code
_entity_poly.pdbx_strand_id
1 'polypeptide(L)'
;MKKSQYGILLAGAAAMMWGVSGPMSQLLFATDHVSVHWLIASKMILAGIIVVAGGFLTQKDKMLGIWRSWHTILALLAFTAVGMVSMQFIYYQAIAVSDAATATILQFMSPILVVVYLAFAEHKLPSRIDMSAVVLAILGTYLIVTRGTSAIWL
;
A
#
# COMPACT_ATOMS: atom_id res chain seq x y z
N MET A 1 -12.73 10.36 -24.42
CA MET A 1 -11.61 9.46 -24.04
C MET A 1 -12.14 8.04 -23.91
N LYS A 2 -11.42 7.02 -24.41
CA LYS A 2 -11.82 5.62 -24.21
C LYS A 2 -11.70 5.27 -22.71
N LYS A 3 -12.62 4.46 -22.17
CA LYS A 3 -12.64 4.09 -20.73
C LYS A 3 -11.29 3.56 -20.21
N SER A 4 -10.53 2.85 -21.04
CA SER A 4 -9.19 2.35 -20.74
C SER A 4 -8.17 3.48 -20.50
N GLN A 5 -8.18 4.56 -21.29
CA GLN A 5 -7.24 5.68 -21.12
C GLN A 5 -7.52 6.47 -19.84
N TYR A 6 -8.80 6.61 -19.48
CA TYR A 6 -9.19 7.24 -18.22
C TYR A 6 -8.74 6.42 -17.00
N GLY A 7 -8.86 5.09 -17.06
CA GLY A 7 -8.35 4.19 -16.02
C GLY A 7 -6.82 4.28 -15.85
N ILE A 8 -6.07 4.36 -16.96
CA ILE A 8 -4.61 4.54 -16.92
C ILE A 8 -4.23 5.87 -16.27
N LEU A 9 -4.92 6.96 -16.62
CA LEU A 9 -4.66 8.28 -16.02
C LEU A 9 -4.96 8.30 -14.53
N LEU A 10 -6.07 7.70 -14.11
CA LEU A 10 -6.40 7.56 -12.68
C LEU A 10 -5.36 6.73 -11.93
N ALA A 11 -4.91 5.62 -12.50
CA ALA A 11 -3.86 4.79 -11.90
C ALA A 11 -2.53 5.55 -11.78
N GLY A 12 -2.15 6.29 -12.83
CA GLY A 12 -0.95 7.13 -12.81
C GLY A 12 -1.04 8.23 -11.76
N ALA A 13 -2.17 8.93 -11.67
CA ALA A 13 -2.39 9.97 -10.67
C ALA A 13 -2.34 9.39 -9.24
N ALA A 14 -2.98 8.24 -9.01
CA ALA A 14 -2.94 7.56 -7.71
C ALA A 14 -1.50 7.15 -7.33
N ALA A 15 -0.73 6.61 -8.29
CA ALA A 15 0.66 6.23 -8.06
C ALA A 15 1.55 7.45 -7.72
N MET A 16 1.36 8.58 -8.42
CA MET A 16 2.07 9.83 -8.12
C MET A 16 1.73 10.36 -6.73
N MET A 17 0.44 10.43 -6.40
CA MET A 17 -0.02 10.88 -5.08
C MET A 17 0.54 9.99 -3.96
N TRP A 18 0.54 8.68 -4.17
CA TRP A 18 1.13 7.72 -3.24
C TRP A 18 2.64 7.94 -3.09
N GLY A 19 3.38 8.06 -4.20
CA GLY A 19 4.83 8.28 -4.19
C GLY A 19 5.24 9.58 -3.49
N VAL A 20 4.50 10.68 -3.69
CA VAL A 20 4.75 11.97 -3.01
C VAL A 20 4.52 11.88 -1.50
N SER A 21 3.57 11.04 -1.06
CA SER A 21 3.22 10.94 0.36
C SER A 21 4.38 10.44 1.24
N GLY A 22 5.28 9.61 0.71
CA GLY A 22 6.44 9.08 1.43
C GLY A 22 7.41 10.19 1.88
N PRO A 23 8.06 10.91 0.94
CA PRO A 23 8.96 12.01 1.27
C PRO A 23 8.30 13.11 2.11
N MET A 24 7.02 13.42 1.85
CA MET A 24 6.28 14.39 2.67
C MET A 24 6.12 13.92 4.11
N SER A 25 5.83 12.63 4.34
CA SER A 25 5.77 12.08 5.70
C SER A 25 7.13 12.07 6.38
N GLN A 26 8.21 11.77 5.65
CA GLN A 26 9.58 11.86 6.17
C GLN A 26 9.91 13.29 6.60
N LEU A 27 9.49 14.30 5.83
CA LEU A 27 9.63 15.70 6.20
C LEU A 27 8.84 16.01 7.49
N LEU A 28 7.57 15.65 7.58
CA LEU A 28 6.73 15.86 8.77
C LEU A 28 7.31 15.21 10.04
N PHE A 29 7.94 14.05 9.90
CA PHE A 29 8.61 13.38 11.01
C PHE A 29 9.90 14.09 11.43
N ALA A 30 10.62 14.69 10.47
CA ALA A 30 11.89 15.36 10.70
C ALA A 30 11.75 16.81 11.19
N THR A 31 10.81 17.60 10.65
CA THR A 31 10.66 19.03 10.95
C THR A 31 9.64 19.33 12.03
N ASP A 32 8.49 18.65 11.98
CA ASP A 32 7.34 18.97 12.83
C ASP A 32 7.16 17.99 14.00
N HIS A 33 8.09 17.03 14.15
CA HIS A 33 8.07 15.96 15.15
C HIS A 33 6.71 15.25 15.27
N VAL A 34 5.97 15.18 14.16
CA VAL A 34 4.67 14.52 14.12
C VAL A 34 4.89 13.03 14.39
N SER A 35 4.19 12.48 15.37
CA SER A 35 4.29 11.05 15.63
C SER A 35 3.71 10.23 14.46
N VAL A 36 4.36 9.11 14.14
CA VAL A 36 3.88 8.13 13.16
C VAL A 36 2.43 7.73 13.45
N HIS A 37 2.12 7.49 14.72
CA HIS A 37 0.79 7.12 15.20
C HIS A 37 -0.27 8.17 14.86
N TRP A 38 0.04 9.45 15.10
CA TRP A 38 -0.88 10.54 14.79
C TRP A 38 -1.14 10.66 13.29
N LEU A 39 -0.09 10.60 12.47
CA LEU A 39 -0.23 10.68 11.01
C LEU A 39 -1.14 9.57 10.47
N ILE A 40 -0.93 8.34 10.92
CA ILE A 40 -1.73 7.19 10.50
C ILE A 40 -3.17 7.31 10.99
N ALA A 41 -3.38 7.65 12.26
CA ALA A 41 -4.72 7.79 12.83
C ALA A 41 -5.54 8.86 12.07
N SER A 42 -4.96 10.04 11.88
CA SER A 42 -5.61 11.17 11.19
C SER A 42 -6.03 10.80 9.77
N LYS A 43 -5.12 10.22 8.97
CA LYS A 43 -5.43 9.89 7.57
C LYS A 43 -6.38 8.70 7.44
N MET A 44 -6.34 7.73 8.37
CA MET A 44 -7.25 6.57 8.36
C MET A 44 -8.68 6.97 8.74
N ILE A 45 -8.85 7.87 9.73
CA ILE A 45 -10.17 8.41 10.07
C ILE A 45 -10.72 9.21 8.89
N LEU A 46 -9.90 10.09 8.30
CA LEU A 46 -10.32 10.89 7.14
C LEU A 46 -10.72 10.00 5.94
N ALA A 47 -9.89 9.01 5.61
CA ALA A 47 -10.18 8.04 4.54
C ALA A 47 -11.46 7.24 4.83
N GLY A 48 -11.64 6.79 6.07
CA GLY A 48 -12.84 6.10 6.52
C GLY A 48 -14.10 6.94 6.32
N ILE A 49 -14.07 8.21 6.73
CA ILE A 49 -15.20 9.14 6.54
C ILE A 49 -15.51 9.32 5.04
N ILE A 50 -14.49 9.54 4.22
CA ILE A 50 -14.66 9.75 2.77
C ILE A 50 -15.28 8.51 2.10
N VAL A 51 -14.75 7.32 2.40
CA VAL A 51 -15.25 6.06 1.84
C VAL A 51 -16.66 5.77 2.31
N VAL A 52 -16.96 5.99 3.59
CA VAL A 52 -18.30 5.78 4.15
C VAL A 52 -19.30 6.75 3.52
N ALA A 53 -18.99 8.04 3.48
CA ALA A 53 -19.84 9.04 2.84
C ALA A 53 -20.07 8.72 1.36
N GLY A 54 -19.01 8.42 0.60
CA GLY A 54 -19.10 8.06 -0.81
C GLY A 54 -19.94 6.80 -1.07
N GLY A 55 -19.79 5.78 -0.22
CA GLY A 55 -20.60 4.55 -0.32
C GLY A 55 -22.07 4.80 0.01
N PHE A 56 -22.37 5.66 0.99
CA PHE A 56 -23.75 6.10 1.25
C PHE A 56 -24.32 6.99 0.15
N LEU A 57 -23.52 7.68 -0.64
CA LEU A 57 -24.04 8.47 -1.77
C LEU A 57 -24.28 7.62 -3.02
N THR A 58 -23.52 6.54 -3.21
CA THR A 58 -23.54 5.75 -4.45
C THR A 58 -24.29 4.43 -4.33
N GLN A 59 -24.17 3.73 -3.20
CA GLN A 59 -24.62 2.34 -3.03
C GLN A 59 -25.17 2.08 -1.62
N LYS A 60 -26.15 2.89 -1.19
CA LYS A 60 -26.79 2.84 0.15
C LYS A 60 -27.18 1.43 0.58
N ASP A 61 -27.89 0.70 -0.26
CA ASP A 61 -28.43 -0.62 0.08
C ASP A 61 -27.33 -1.66 0.34
N LYS A 62 -26.24 -1.60 -0.44
CA LYS A 62 -25.09 -2.47 -0.22
C LYS A 62 -24.32 -2.10 1.04
N MET A 63 -24.21 -0.80 1.33
CA MET A 63 -23.56 -0.30 2.54
C MET A 63 -24.29 -0.78 3.80
N LEU A 64 -25.62 -0.72 3.79
CA LEU A 64 -26.48 -1.24 4.86
C LEU A 64 -26.49 -2.77 4.90
N GLY A 65 -26.30 -3.44 3.76
CA GLY A 65 -26.22 -4.89 3.63
C GLY A 65 -25.04 -5.52 4.39
N ILE A 66 -23.93 -4.80 4.54
CA ILE A 66 -22.75 -5.26 5.30
C ILE A 66 -23.13 -5.64 6.73
N TRP A 67 -24.04 -4.86 7.35
CA TRP A 67 -24.46 -5.05 8.74
C TRP A 67 -25.36 -6.27 8.97
N ARG A 68 -25.82 -6.93 7.89
CA ARG A 68 -26.71 -8.10 7.98
C ARG A 68 -25.95 -9.40 8.24
N SER A 69 -24.64 -9.43 8.03
CA SER A 69 -23.82 -10.65 8.13
C SER A 69 -22.69 -10.44 9.14
N TRP A 70 -22.78 -11.14 10.27
CA TRP A 70 -21.74 -11.13 11.29
C TRP A 70 -20.38 -11.60 10.73
N HIS A 71 -20.38 -12.59 9.83
CA HIS A 71 -19.17 -13.06 9.14
C HIS A 71 -18.53 -11.94 8.29
N THR A 72 -19.34 -11.13 7.60
CA THR A 72 -18.84 -10.02 6.79
C THR A 72 -18.25 -8.91 7.68
N ILE A 73 -18.90 -8.60 8.79
CA ILE A 73 -18.40 -7.63 9.78
C ILE A 73 -17.07 -8.10 10.34
N LEU A 74 -16.98 -9.36 10.82
CA LEU A 74 -15.74 -9.91 11.36
C LEU A 74 -14.62 -9.93 10.32
N ALA A 75 -14.91 -10.32 9.08
CA ALA A 75 -13.93 -10.32 8.00
C ALA A 75 -13.41 -8.90 7.70
N LEU A 76 -14.30 -7.90 7.67
CA LEU A 76 -13.91 -6.50 7.47
C LEU A 76 -13.10 -5.95 8.64
N LEU A 77 -13.47 -6.27 9.88
CA LEU A 77 -12.71 -5.88 11.07
C LEU A 77 -11.33 -6.53 11.08
N ALA A 78 -11.23 -7.82 10.79
CA ALA A 78 -9.96 -8.53 10.70
C ALA A 78 -9.08 -7.96 9.57
N PHE A 79 -9.66 -7.72 8.39
CA PHE A 79 -8.95 -7.11 7.26
C PHE A 79 -8.45 -5.71 7.60
N THR A 80 -9.27 -4.90 8.27
CA THR A 80 -8.89 -3.52 8.60
C THR A 80 -7.85 -3.49 9.71
N ALA A 81 -8.03 -4.24 10.79
CA ALA A 81 -7.14 -4.22 11.94
C ALA A 81 -5.79 -4.91 11.64
N VAL A 82 -5.82 -6.11 11.04
CA VAL A 82 -4.61 -6.91 10.81
C VAL A 82 -3.97 -6.61 9.47
N GLY A 83 -4.77 -6.42 8.43
CA GLY A 83 -4.25 -6.11 7.09
C GLY A 83 -3.87 -4.65 6.96
N MET A 84 -4.88 -3.78 6.99
CA MET A 84 -4.70 -2.36 6.62
C MET A 84 -3.90 -1.58 7.64
N VAL A 85 -4.26 -1.63 8.94
CA VAL A 85 -3.58 -0.83 9.96
C VAL A 85 -2.12 -1.28 10.13
N SER A 86 -1.86 -2.58 10.21
CA SER A 86 -0.49 -3.08 10.33
C SER A 86 0.37 -2.74 9.11
N MET A 87 -0.16 -2.90 7.88
CA MET A 87 0.55 -2.50 6.66
C MET A 87 0.93 -1.02 6.68
N GLN A 88 -0.02 -0.15 7.01
CA GLN A 88 0.22 1.29 7.08
C GLN A 88 1.23 1.63 8.16
N PHE A 89 1.10 1.02 9.35
CA PHE A 89 2.02 1.24 10.45
C PHE A 89 3.45 0.83 10.10
N ILE A 90 3.66 -0.38 9.60
CA ILE A 90 4.98 -0.87 9.23
C ILE A 90 5.61 0.02 8.16
N TYR A 91 4.84 0.46 7.16
CA TYR A 91 5.33 1.36 6.12
C TYR A 91 5.84 2.70 6.69
N TYR A 92 5.02 3.44 7.43
CA TYR A 92 5.46 4.74 7.98
C TYR A 92 6.49 4.60 9.10
N GLN A 93 6.45 3.49 9.85
CA GLN A 93 7.48 3.19 10.83
C GLN A 93 8.83 2.93 10.16
N ALA A 94 8.84 2.24 9.01
CA ALA A 94 10.04 2.05 8.19
C ALA A 94 10.59 3.40 7.68
N ILE A 95 9.72 4.31 7.25
CA ILE A 95 10.14 5.68 6.88
C ILE A 95 10.79 6.39 8.06
N ALA A 96 10.21 6.29 9.26
CA ALA A 96 10.68 6.98 10.44
C ALA A 96 12.05 6.47 10.94
N VAL A 97 12.36 5.18 10.79
CA VAL A 97 13.66 4.60 11.21
C VAL A 97 14.72 4.56 10.11
N SER A 98 14.32 4.77 8.85
CA SER A 98 15.22 4.77 7.69
C SER A 98 14.96 6.00 6.82
N ASP A 99 14.34 5.80 5.65
CA ASP A 99 13.95 6.85 4.72
C ASP A 99 12.79 6.39 3.81
N ALA A 100 12.15 7.35 3.13
CA ALA A 100 11.00 7.08 2.28
C ALA A 100 11.30 6.18 1.08
N ALA A 101 12.51 6.23 0.52
CA ALA A 101 12.89 5.40 -0.62
C ALA A 101 13.06 3.95 -0.18
N THR A 102 13.80 3.71 0.90
CA THR A 102 14.01 2.37 1.48
C THR A 102 12.71 1.71 1.90
N ALA A 103 11.79 2.44 2.55
CA ALA A 103 10.46 1.91 2.90
C ALA A 103 9.62 1.53 1.67
N THR A 104 9.67 2.35 0.61
CA THR A 104 8.96 2.09 -0.65
C THR A 104 9.50 0.85 -1.37
N ILE A 105 10.82 0.69 -1.35
CA ILE A 105 11.52 -0.49 -1.85
C ILE A 105 11.03 -1.76 -1.15
N LEU A 106 10.98 -1.78 0.18
CA LEU A 106 10.45 -2.90 0.95
C LEU A 106 8.97 -3.16 0.62
N GLN A 107 8.19 -2.10 0.41
CA GLN A 107 6.79 -2.23 0.01
C GLN A 107 6.64 -2.88 -1.38
N PHE A 108 7.51 -2.55 -2.34
CA PHE A 108 7.52 -3.16 -3.67
C PHE A 108 8.09 -4.58 -3.70
N MET A 109 8.65 -5.08 -2.60
CA MET A 109 8.93 -6.50 -2.43
C MET A 109 7.71 -7.30 -1.96
N SER A 110 6.65 -6.64 -1.48
CA SER A 110 5.42 -7.31 -1.02
C SER A 110 4.74 -8.19 -2.08
N PRO A 111 4.70 -7.83 -3.39
CA PRO A 111 4.18 -8.72 -4.44
C PRO A 111 4.89 -10.08 -4.48
N ILE A 112 6.18 -10.13 -4.14
CA ILE A 112 6.94 -11.39 -4.05
C ILE A 112 6.36 -12.26 -2.94
N LEU A 113 6.14 -11.68 -1.76
CA LEU A 113 5.53 -12.36 -0.62
C LEU A 113 4.12 -12.86 -0.94
N VAL A 114 3.32 -12.03 -1.65
CA VAL A 114 1.96 -12.40 -2.08
C VAL A 114 1.99 -13.56 -3.08
N VAL A 115 2.86 -13.51 -4.09
CA VAL A 115 3.01 -14.59 -5.09
C VAL A 115 3.45 -15.90 -4.42
N VAL A 116 4.42 -15.83 -3.50
CA VAL A 116 4.87 -17.00 -2.74
C VAL A 116 3.74 -17.55 -1.86
N TYR A 117 3.04 -16.69 -1.13
CA TYR A 117 1.90 -17.09 -0.31
C TYR A 117 0.80 -17.77 -1.13
N LEU A 118 0.40 -17.18 -2.26
CA LEU A 118 -0.60 -17.76 -3.16
C LEU A 118 -0.15 -19.10 -3.74
N ALA A 119 1.14 -19.23 -4.09
CA ALA A 119 1.66 -20.50 -4.59
C ALA A 119 1.53 -21.63 -3.56
N PHE A 120 1.76 -21.34 -2.28
CA PHE A 120 1.54 -22.28 -1.19
C PHE A 120 0.05 -22.54 -0.93
N ALA A 121 -0.76 -21.48 -0.84
CA ALA A 121 -2.18 -21.59 -0.50
C ALA A 121 -3.00 -22.30 -1.59
N GLU A 122 -2.69 -22.07 -2.86
CA GLU A 122 -3.38 -22.69 -4.00
C GLU A 122 -2.70 -23.99 -4.47
N HIS A 123 -1.58 -24.39 -3.85
CA HIS A 123 -0.75 -25.52 -4.28
C HIS A 123 -0.39 -25.50 -5.78
N LYS A 124 -0.28 -24.30 -6.36
CA LYS A 124 -0.07 -24.08 -7.79
C LYS A 124 1.08 -23.10 -8.00
N LEU A 125 2.03 -23.48 -8.83
CA LEU A 125 3.16 -22.60 -9.14
C LEU A 125 2.68 -21.34 -9.89
N PRO A 126 3.26 -20.16 -9.59
CA PRO A 126 2.91 -18.92 -10.29
C PRO A 126 3.25 -19.01 -11.77
N SER A 127 2.59 -18.19 -12.59
CA SER A 127 2.86 -18.19 -14.02
C SER A 127 4.27 -17.65 -14.33
N ARG A 128 4.79 -17.97 -15.52
CA ARG A 128 6.07 -17.42 -16.00
C ARG A 128 6.06 -15.88 -16.04
N ILE A 129 4.90 -15.27 -16.24
CA ILE A 129 4.72 -13.81 -16.26
C ILE A 129 4.88 -13.26 -14.84
N ASP A 130 4.26 -13.88 -13.84
CA ASP A 130 4.38 -13.46 -12.43
C ASP A 130 5.82 -13.55 -11.95
N MET A 131 6.52 -14.63 -12.30
CA MET A 131 7.96 -14.77 -12.03
C MET A 131 8.79 -13.67 -12.68
N SER A 132 8.52 -13.34 -13.95
CA SER A 132 9.25 -12.26 -14.64
C SER A 132 8.98 -10.88 -14.02
N ALA A 133 7.76 -10.61 -13.57
CA ALA A 133 7.38 -9.38 -12.89
C ALA A 133 8.08 -9.26 -11.53
N VAL A 134 8.17 -10.35 -10.78
CA VAL A 134 8.95 -10.44 -9.53
C VAL A 134 10.43 -10.13 -9.78
N VAL A 135 11.05 -10.75 -10.78
CA VAL A 135 12.47 -10.50 -11.10
C VAL A 135 12.70 -9.03 -11.47
N LEU A 136 11.84 -8.46 -12.32
CA LEU A 136 11.92 -7.05 -12.70
C LEU A 136 11.73 -6.10 -11.50
N ALA A 137 10.79 -6.41 -10.60
CA ALA A 137 10.60 -5.64 -9.38
C ALA A 137 11.83 -5.68 -8.47
N ILE A 138 12.44 -6.86 -8.27
CA ILE A 138 13.67 -6.99 -7.48
C ILE A 138 14.80 -6.17 -8.11
N LEU A 139 15.00 -6.28 -9.42
CA LEU A 139 16.04 -5.52 -10.14
C LEU A 139 15.81 -4.02 -10.07
N GLY A 140 14.58 -3.55 -10.27
CA GLY A 140 14.21 -2.13 -10.16
C GLY A 140 14.47 -1.59 -8.76
N THR A 141 14.04 -2.34 -7.74
CA THR A 141 14.29 -2.04 -6.33
C THR A 141 15.79 -1.95 -6.03
N TYR A 142 16.59 -2.91 -6.51
CA TYR A 142 18.05 -2.91 -6.36
C TYR A 142 18.71 -1.69 -7.00
N LEU A 143 18.29 -1.30 -8.21
CA LEU A 143 18.82 -0.11 -8.91
C LEU A 143 18.49 1.20 -8.17
N ILE A 144 17.31 1.29 -7.55
CA ILE A 144 16.90 2.46 -6.76
C ILE A 144 17.73 2.55 -5.47
N VAL A 145 17.91 1.43 -4.74
CA VAL A 145 18.75 1.39 -3.51
C VAL A 145 20.19 1.79 -3.82
N THR A 146 20.75 1.22 -4.88
CA THR A 146 22.15 1.49 -5.27
C THR A 146 22.34 2.88 -5.86
N ARG A 147 21.25 3.64 -6.10
CA ARG A 147 21.27 4.94 -6.79
C ARG A 147 22.07 4.91 -8.10
N GLY A 148 22.11 3.75 -8.78
CA GLY A 148 22.93 3.53 -9.98
C GLY A 148 24.44 3.41 -9.75
N THR A 149 24.91 3.30 -8.50
CA THR A 149 26.32 3.17 -8.15
C THR A 149 26.60 1.76 -7.64
N SER A 150 27.44 0.99 -8.33
CA SER A 150 27.93 -0.32 -7.87
C SER A 150 28.96 -0.12 -6.75
N ALA A 151 28.48 0.31 -5.59
CA ALA A 151 29.30 0.61 -4.43
C ALA A 151 28.41 0.66 -3.18
N ILE A 152 28.04 -0.52 -2.68
CA ILE A 152 27.87 -0.68 -1.24
C ILE A 152 29.29 -0.54 -0.68
N TRP A 153 29.67 0.66 -0.25
CA TRP A 153 30.85 0.84 0.59
C TRP A 153 30.39 1.34 1.96
N LEU A 154 30.89 0.59 2.95
CA LEU A 154 30.89 0.74 4.39
C LEU A 154 30.94 2.19 4.91
#